data_AF-A0A6F8VGM8-F1
#
_entry.id   AF-A0A6F8VGM8-F1
#
_cell.length_a   1.000
_cell.length_b   1.000
_cell.length_c   1.000
_cell.angle_alpha   90.00
_cell.angle_beta   90.00
_cell.angle_gamma   90.00
#
_symmetry.space_group_name_H-M   'P 1'
#
loop_
_entity.id
_entity.type
_entity.pdbx_description
1 polymer ?
#
loop_
_entity_poly.entity_id
_entity_poly.type
_entity_poly.pdbx_seq_one_letter_code
_entity_poly.pdbx_strand_id
1 'polypeptide(L)'
;MSLQAQILSFVERVAEKFAGVDARIGGIDQLDTLDKSNLVTAINELAARGNGGSTSGGVAYTHLQSQANTVWTINHNLGMRPAVTILDTGGNEVEADVVHTSFNQLVIRFAIPVAGIARLT
;
A
#
# COMPACT_ATOMS: atom_id res chain seq x y z
N MET A 1 5.36 -32.89 -53.72
CA MET A 1 5.60 -31.56 -53.07
C MET A 1 7.10 -31.34 -53.00
N SER A 2 7.60 -30.18 -53.43
CA SER A 2 9.04 -29.88 -53.35
C SER A 2 9.45 -29.62 -51.89
N LEU A 3 10.72 -29.85 -51.55
CA LEU A 3 11.29 -29.51 -50.24
C LEU A 3 11.04 -28.03 -49.91
N GLN A 4 11.11 -27.16 -50.92
CA GLN A 4 10.81 -25.73 -50.80
C GLN A 4 9.36 -25.46 -50.34
N ALA A 5 8.38 -26.21 -50.85
CA ALA A 5 6.98 -26.07 -50.43
C ALA A 5 6.75 -26.57 -48.99
N GLN A 6 7.45 -27.64 -48.58
CA GLN A 6 7.38 -28.15 -47.22
C GLN A 6 7.97 -27.14 -46.22
N ILE A 7 9.11 -26.54 -46.55
CA ILE A 7 9.74 -25.50 -45.72
C ILE A 7 8.83 -24.27 -45.60
N LEU A 8 8.23 -23.81 -46.69
CA LEU A 8 7.30 -22.67 -46.66
C LEU A 8 6.12 -22.93 -45.70
N SER A 9 5.51 -24.12 -45.82
CA SER A 9 4.37 -24.49 -44.96
C SER A 9 4.75 -24.62 -43.49
N PHE A 10 5.98 -25.01 -43.19
CA PHE A 10 6.47 -25.08 -41.82
C PHE A 10 6.66 -23.69 -41.23
N VAL A 11 7.24 -22.76 -42.00
CA VAL A 11 7.42 -21.36 -41.58
C VAL A 11 6.07 -20.69 -41.30
N GLU A 12 5.08 -20.89 -42.17
CA GLU A 12 3.74 -20.34 -41.96
C GLU A 12 3.08 -20.88 -40.69
N ARG A 13 3.11 -22.21 -40.47
CA ARG A 13 2.56 -22.81 -39.25
C ARG A 13 3.27 -22.36 -37.97
N VAL A 14 4.57 -22.12 -38.05
CA VAL A 14 5.36 -21.62 -36.92
C VAL A 14 5.00 -20.16 -36.63
N ALA A 15 4.85 -19.32 -37.66
CA ALA A 15 4.41 -17.94 -37.51
C ALA A 15 3.01 -17.85 -36.89
N GLU A 16 2.07 -18.69 -37.35
CA GLU A 16 0.72 -18.79 -36.76
C GLU A 16 0.77 -19.22 -35.29
N LYS A 17 1.65 -20.18 -34.95
CA LYS A 17 1.85 -20.59 -33.55
C LYS A 17 2.42 -19.47 -32.68
N PHE A 18 3.39 -18.71 -33.17
CA PHE A 18 3.94 -17.56 -32.43
C PHE A 18 2.88 -16.47 -32.22
N ALA A 19 2.12 -16.13 -33.26
CA ALA A 19 1.00 -15.20 -33.15
C ALA A 19 -0.06 -15.68 -32.13
N GLY A 20 -0.35 -16.98 -32.11
CA GLY A 20 -1.24 -17.58 -31.13
C GLY A 20 -0.69 -17.60 -29.70
N VAL A 21 0.63 -17.72 -29.53
CA VAL A 21 1.30 -17.57 -28.23
C VAL A 21 1.21 -16.13 -27.77
N ASP A 22 1.61 -15.15 -28.58
CA ASP A 22 1.56 -13.72 -28.26
C ASP A 22 0.14 -13.26 -27.88
N ALA A 23 -0.88 -13.80 -28.54
CA ALA A 23 -2.28 -13.55 -28.19
C ALA A 23 -2.70 -14.13 -26.82
N ARG A 24 -2.04 -15.19 -26.36
CA ARG A 24 -2.33 -15.86 -25.07
C ARG A 24 -1.52 -15.31 -23.90
N ILE A 25 -0.27 -14.90 -24.14
CA ILE A 25 0.65 -14.46 -23.09
C ILE A 25 0.85 -12.95 -23.05
N GLY A 26 0.43 -12.24 -24.09
CA GLY A 26 0.77 -10.84 -24.27
C GLY A 26 2.18 -10.60 -24.80
N GLY A 27 2.44 -9.43 -25.36
CA GLY A 27 3.83 -8.98 -25.53
C GLY A 27 4.52 -8.95 -24.16
N ILE A 28 5.84 -9.10 -24.11
CA ILE A 28 6.61 -8.86 -22.87
C ILE A 28 6.40 -7.41 -22.35
N ASP A 29 5.89 -6.52 -23.22
CA ASP A 29 5.36 -5.18 -22.97
C ASP A 29 3.98 -5.14 -22.28
N GLN A 30 3.26 -6.26 -22.15
CA GLN A 30 2.00 -6.42 -21.39
C GLN A 30 2.20 -6.50 -19.88
N LEU A 31 3.43 -6.41 -19.38
CA LEU A 31 3.67 -5.71 -18.11
C LEU A 31 3.71 -4.21 -18.40
N ASP A 32 2.58 -3.74 -18.94
CA ASP A 32 2.26 -2.40 -19.38
C ASP A 32 2.70 -1.40 -18.29
N THR A 33 3.18 -0.23 -18.69
CA THR A 33 3.48 0.88 -17.77
C THR A 33 2.32 1.14 -16.79
N LEU A 34 1.08 0.90 -17.21
CA LEU A 34 -0.12 0.97 -16.39
C LEU A 34 -0.19 -0.15 -15.34
N ASP A 35 0.13 -1.40 -15.68
CA ASP A 35 0.19 -2.49 -14.70
C ASP A 35 1.32 -2.26 -13.70
N LYS A 36 2.48 -1.77 -14.17
CA LYS A 36 3.55 -1.30 -13.29
C LYS A 36 3.10 -0.12 -12.43
N SER A 37 2.36 0.84 -12.99
CA SER A 37 1.83 2.00 -12.25
C SER A 37 0.80 1.58 -11.22
N ASN A 38 -0.09 0.62 -11.54
CA ASN A 38 -1.09 0.08 -10.64
C ASN A 38 -0.42 -0.73 -9.51
N LEU A 39 0.61 -1.52 -9.83
CA LEU A 39 1.42 -2.21 -8.83
C LEU A 39 2.18 -1.23 -7.93
N VAL A 40 2.78 -0.18 -8.50
CA VAL A 40 3.44 0.89 -7.72
C VAL A 40 2.45 1.62 -6.82
N THR A 41 1.25 1.95 -7.32
CA THR A 41 0.16 2.54 -6.53
C THR A 41 -0.26 1.61 -5.39
N ALA A 42 -0.51 0.33 -5.67
CA ALA A 42 -0.89 -0.65 -4.66
C ALA A 42 0.21 -0.86 -3.60
N ILE A 43 1.48 -0.85 -4.00
CA ILE A 43 2.62 -0.94 -3.07
C ILE A 43 2.72 0.33 -2.21
N ASN A 44 2.53 1.51 -2.79
CA ASN A 44 2.55 2.77 -2.05
C ASN A 44 1.37 2.86 -1.08
N GLU A 45 0.18 2.40 -1.47
CA GLU A 45 -0.98 2.25 -0.60
C GLU A 45 -0.68 1.25 0.54
N LEU A 46 -0.06 0.11 0.26
CA LEU A 46 0.32 -0.88 1.26
C LEU A 46 1.41 -0.37 2.23
N ALA A 47 2.40 0.37 1.73
CA ALA A 47 3.42 1.02 2.54
C ALA A 47 2.82 2.12 3.42
N ALA A 48 1.85 2.89 2.90
CA ALA A 48 1.12 3.90 3.65
C ALA A 48 0.20 3.31 4.73
N ARG A 49 -0.20 2.04 4.60
CA ARG A 49 -0.97 1.33 5.65
C ARG A 49 -0.17 1.04 6.91
N GLY A 50 1.17 1.21 6.88
CA GLY A 50 2.03 0.90 8.01
C GLY A 50 2.10 -0.61 8.27
N ASN A 51 3.21 -1.07 8.84
CA ASN A 51 3.48 -2.48 9.11
C ASN A 51 2.54 -3.04 10.21
N GLY A 52 1.28 -3.31 9.85
CA GLY A 52 0.31 -4.07 10.64
C GLY A 52 0.54 -5.57 10.43
N GLY A 53 1.72 -6.05 10.79
CA GLY A 53 2.04 -7.48 10.83
C GLY A 53 1.17 -8.16 11.88
N SER A 54 0.44 -9.19 11.47
CA SER A 54 -0.34 -10.06 12.34
C SER A 54 0.59 -10.72 13.38
N THR A 55 0.59 -10.19 14.60
CA THR A 55 0.96 -10.92 15.81
C THR A 55 -0.26 -10.92 16.70
N SER A 56 -0.57 -12.06 17.30
CA SER A 56 -1.75 -12.37 18.10
C SER A 56 -1.97 -11.49 19.36
N GLY A 57 -2.06 -10.17 19.18
CA GLY A 57 -2.27 -9.17 20.21
C GLY A 57 -2.79 -7.88 19.61
N GLY A 58 -4.12 -7.76 19.48
CA GLY A 58 -4.82 -6.53 19.09
C GLY A 58 -4.56 -6.06 17.66
N VAL A 59 -5.57 -5.47 17.02
CA VAL A 59 -5.36 -4.77 15.74
C VAL A 59 -4.68 -3.44 16.09
N ALA A 60 -3.35 -3.38 15.98
CA ALA A 60 -2.57 -2.20 16.39
C ALA A 60 -2.09 -1.35 15.20
N TYR A 61 -2.12 -0.03 15.35
CA TYR A 61 -1.59 0.96 14.39
C TYR A 61 -0.66 1.94 15.12
N THR A 62 0.40 2.41 14.45
CA THR A 62 1.33 3.39 15.01
C THR A 62 1.51 4.55 14.03
N HIS A 63 1.14 5.75 14.47
CA HIS A 63 1.37 7.01 13.76
C HIS A 63 2.70 7.62 14.19
N LEU A 64 3.55 8.04 13.24
CA LEU A 64 4.74 8.84 13.52
C LEU A 64 4.53 10.27 13.03
N GLN A 65 4.67 11.24 13.93
CA GLN A 65 4.69 12.65 13.63
C GLN A 65 6.11 13.21 13.82
N SER A 66 6.86 13.34 12.73
CA SER A 66 8.26 13.80 12.78
C SER A 66 8.40 15.32 12.99
N GLN A 67 7.42 16.12 12.57
CA GLN A 67 7.40 17.57 12.74
C GLN A 67 6.32 17.97 13.74
N ALA A 68 6.67 18.83 14.70
CA ALA A 68 5.77 19.24 15.76
C ALA A 68 4.53 19.98 15.20
N ASN A 69 3.35 19.54 15.60
CA ASN A 69 2.07 20.12 15.18
C ASN A 69 1.05 20.06 16.32
N THR A 70 0.13 21.01 16.36
CA THR A 70 -0.98 21.05 17.34
C THR A 70 -2.13 20.13 16.93
N VAL A 71 -2.22 19.72 15.66
CA VAL A 71 -3.28 18.84 15.17
C VAL A 71 -2.70 17.68 14.38
N TRP A 72 -2.99 16.45 14.80
CA TRP A 72 -2.64 15.24 14.05
C TRP A 72 -3.92 14.60 13.52
N THR A 73 -4.04 14.49 12.20
CA THR A 73 -5.11 13.72 11.53
C THR A 73 -4.58 12.35 11.17
N ILE A 74 -5.13 11.30 11.79
CA ILE A 74 -4.60 9.93 11.70
C ILE A 74 -5.62 9.02 11.01
N ASN A 75 -5.25 8.50 9.85
CA ASN A 75 -6.02 7.49 9.10
C ASN A 75 -5.48 6.09 9.42
N HIS A 76 -6.10 5.40 10.39
CA HIS A 76 -5.61 4.14 10.92
C HIS A 76 -6.26 2.89 10.30
N ASN A 77 -7.44 3.03 9.66
CA ASN A 77 -8.11 1.95 8.92
C ASN A 77 -8.34 0.64 9.71
N LEU A 78 -8.61 0.74 11.02
CA LEU A 78 -8.78 -0.43 11.90
C LEU A 78 -10.23 -0.94 11.95
N GLY A 79 -11.20 -0.21 11.38
CA GLY A 79 -12.62 -0.56 11.45
C GLY A 79 -13.24 -0.44 12.84
N MET A 80 -12.57 0.23 13.78
CA MET A 80 -12.98 0.40 15.17
C MET A 80 -12.49 1.74 15.74
N ARG A 81 -12.92 2.11 16.95
CA ARG A 81 -12.40 3.28 17.68
C ARG A 81 -11.38 2.80 18.72
N PRO A 82 -10.07 2.83 18.43
CA PRO A 82 -9.04 2.26 19.29
C PRO A 82 -8.74 3.16 20.50
N ALA A 83 -8.10 2.58 21.53
CA ALA A 83 -7.42 3.35 22.56
C ALA A 83 -6.19 4.05 21.97
N VAL A 84 -5.82 5.22 22.51
CA VAL A 84 -4.71 6.02 21.99
C VAL A 84 -3.74 6.34 23.11
N THR A 85 -2.46 5.99 22.93
CA THR A 85 -1.35 6.40 23.79
C THR A 85 -0.40 7.26 22.97
N ILE A 86 -0.05 8.44 23.49
CA ILE A 86 0.79 9.42 22.78
C ILE A 86 2.10 9.55 23.52
N LEU A 87 3.21 9.47 22.78
CA LEU A 87 4.57 9.64 23.29
C LEU A 87 5.25 10.77 22.52
N ASP A 88 5.89 11.70 23.21
CA ASP A 88 6.73 12.72 22.57
C ASP A 88 8.06 12.12 22.04
N THR A 89 8.92 12.94 21.43
CA THR A 89 10.25 12.51 20.96
C THR A 89 11.21 12.08 22.07
N GLY A 90 10.96 12.50 23.31
CA GLY A 90 11.70 12.09 24.50
C GLY A 90 11.17 10.80 25.13
N GLY A 91 10.04 10.27 24.66
CA GLY A 91 9.38 9.10 25.21
C GLY A 91 8.47 9.39 26.41
N ASN A 92 8.11 10.65 26.66
CA ASN A 92 7.16 11.02 27.70
C ASN A 92 5.72 10.87 27.20
N GLU A 93 4.82 10.37 28.04
CA GLU A 93 3.40 10.34 27.73
C GLU A 93 2.81 11.76 27.70
N VAL A 94 1.96 12.02 26.71
CA VAL A 94 1.33 13.33 26.49
C VAL A 94 -0.18 13.18 26.45
N GLU A 95 -0.88 13.98 27.26
CA GLU A 95 -2.34 14.07 27.24
C GLU A 95 -2.83 15.11 26.24
N ALA A 96 -3.92 14.78 25.52
CA ALA A 96 -4.45 15.58 24.44
C ALA A 96 -5.96 15.36 24.23
N ASP A 97 -6.62 16.24 23.49
CA ASP A 97 -8.00 16.02 23.04
C ASP A 97 -7.99 15.04 21.85
N VAL A 98 -8.55 13.84 22.05
CA VAL A 98 -8.64 12.78 21.02
C VAL A 98 -10.09 12.63 20.57
N VAL A 99 -10.34 12.89 19.29
CA VAL A 99 -11.66 12.78 18.68
C VAL A 99 -11.64 11.73 17.56
N HIS A 100 -12.36 10.62 17.76
CA HIS A 100 -12.59 9.64 16.69
C HIS A 100 -13.65 10.14 15.70
N THR A 101 -13.20 10.58 14.52
CA THR A 101 -14.06 11.14 13.47
C THR A 101 -14.78 10.04 12.66
N SER A 102 -14.21 8.83 12.58
CA SER A 102 -14.85 7.64 12.01
C SER A 102 -14.30 6.34 12.61
N PHE A 103 -14.72 5.18 12.09
CA PHE A 103 -14.12 3.88 12.44
C PHE A 103 -12.71 3.67 11.88
N ASN A 104 -12.24 4.56 10.99
CA ASN A 104 -10.96 4.44 10.31
C ASN A 104 -10.07 5.69 10.47
N GLN A 105 -10.56 6.71 11.19
CA GLN A 105 -9.87 7.98 11.34
C GLN A 105 -10.13 8.60 12.72
N LEU A 106 -9.10 9.24 13.27
CA LEU A 106 -9.21 10.11 14.43
C LEU A 106 -8.37 11.39 14.26
N VAL A 107 -8.66 12.40 15.07
CA VAL A 107 -7.94 13.67 15.16
C VAL A 107 -7.49 13.89 16.59
N ILE A 108 -6.22 14.20 16.79
CA ILE A 108 -5.63 14.55 18.09
C ILE A 108 -5.32 16.05 18.08
N ARG A 109 -5.72 16.77 19.14
CA ARG A 109 -5.44 18.19 19.32
C ARG A 109 -4.65 18.43 20.61
N PHE A 110 -3.55 19.15 20.47
CA PHE A 110 -2.64 19.51 21.55
C PHE A 110 -2.72 21.00 21.86
N ALA A 111 -2.49 21.36 23.12
CA ALA A 111 -2.40 22.77 23.55
C ALA A 111 -1.14 23.47 23.00
N ILE A 112 -0.08 22.71 22.70
CA ILE A 112 1.18 23.16 22.10
C ILE A 112 1.58 22.22 20.95
N PRO A 113 2.41 22.63 19.98
CA PRO A 113 2.89 21.73 18.95
C PRO A 113 3.70 20.57 19.55
N VAL A 114 3.32 19.33 19.22
CA VAL A 114 4.01 18.11 19.67
C VAL A 114 4.47 17.31 18.45
N ALA A 115 5.68 16.73 18.55
CA ALA A 115 6.20 15.70 17.65
C ALA A 115 6.38 14.41 18.45
N GLY A 116 6.25 13.26 17.80
CA GLY A 116 6.33 11.97 18.49
C GLY A 116 5.52 10.87 17.81
N ILE A 117 5.00 9.96 18.60
CA ILE A 117 4.30 8.76 18.14
C ILE A 117 2.93 8.65 18.82
N ALA A 118 1.89 8.24 18.08
CA ALA A 118 0.64 7.76 18.66
C ALA A 118 0.47 6.26 18.39
N ARG A 119 0.27 5.47 19.45
CA ARG A 119 -0.02 4.03 19.37
C ARG A 119 -1.53 3.82 19.57
N LEU A 120 -2.12 3.07 18.64
CA LEU A 120 -3.55 2.77 18.58
C LEU A 120 -3.73 1.26 18.75
N THR A 121 -4.52 0.83 19.73
CA THR A 121 -4.77 -0.60 20.03
C THR A 121 -6.23 -0.87 20.39
#